data_AF-A0A923MXK7-F1
#
_entry.id   AF-A0A923MXK7-F1
#
_cell.length_a   1.000
_cell.length_b   1.000
_cell.length_c   1.000
_cell.angle_alpha   90.00
_cell.angle_beta   90.00
_cell.angle_gamma   90.00
#
_symmetry.space_group_name_H-M   'P 1'
#
loop_
_entity.id
_entity.type
_entity.pdbx_description
1 polymer ?
#
loop_
_entity_poly.entity_id
_entity_poly.type
_entity_poly.pdbx_seq_one_letter_code
_entity_poly.pdbx_strand_id
1 'polypeptide(L)'
;MRNVILFLYLIINVFLYTLNFELFNSSVNVDFGFGVFSTMPLILIQLIGLVFILLFVFIDKNKALKNTLLVERLEDRNKILLKDLEINQLKLKNILLAEQTVIPAEPIN
;
A
#
# COMPACT_ATOMS: atom_id res chain seq x y z
N MET A 1 -2.77 5.95 8.50
CA MET A 1 -2.76 6.41 9.91
C MET A 1 -2.18 5.36 10.88
N ARG A 2 -2.60 4.08 10.82
CA ARG A 2 -2.07 3.03 11.72
C ARG A 2 -0.53 2.94 11.78
N ASN A 3 0.14 3.00 10.64
CA ASN A 3 1.61 2.91 10.59
C ASN A 3 2.31 4.16 11.11
N VAL A 4 1.65 5.32 11.07
CA VAL A 4 2.17 6.58 11.66
C VAL A 4 2.14 6.48 13.18
N ILE A 5 1.07 5.93 13.76
CA ILE A 5 0.95 5.70 15.21
C ILE A 5 2.02 4.70 15.69
N LEU A 6 2.22 3.61 14.94
CA LEU A 6 3.27 2.63 15.24
C LEU A 6 4.69 3.24 15.16
N PHE A 7 4.96 4.08 14.16
CA PHE A 7 6.23 4.78 14.06
C PHE A 7 6.45 5.79 15.17
N LEU A 8 5.41 6.55 15.54
CA LEU A 8 5.49 7.51 16.64
C LEU A 8 5.75 6.79 17.98
N TYR A 9 5.06 5.68 18.22
CA TYR A 9 5.29 4.82 19.38
C TYR A 9 6.73 4.29 19.42
N LEU A 10 7.27 3.86 18.27
CA LEU A 10 8.65 3.41 18.15
C LEU A 10 9.65 4.53 18.48
N ILE A 11 9.44 5.74 17.94
CA ILE A 11 10.31 6.91 18.18
C ILE A 11 10.33 7.26 19.66
N ILE A 12 9.17 7.30 20.33
CA ILE A 12 9.08 7.56 21.76
C ILE A 12 9.83 6.49 22.56
N ASN A 13 9.70 5.21 22.20
CA ASN A 13 10.42 4.12 22.88
C ASN A 13 11.93 4.23 22.70
N VAL A 14 12.41 4.47 21.48
CA VAL A 14 13.85 4.66 21.22
C VAL A 14 14.37 5.87 21.98
N PHE A 15 13.63 6.98 21.98
CA PHE A 15 14.00 8.19 22.72
C PHE A 15 14.08 7.96 24.24
N LEU A 16 13.09 7.28 24.82
CA LEU A 16 13.10 6.90 26.24
C LEU A 16 14.27 5.96 26.57
N TYR A 17 14.59 5.02 25.67
CA TYR A 17 15.75 4.15 25.82
C TYR A 17 17.06 4.93 25.81
N THR A 18 17.23 5.87 24.87
CA THR A 18 18.44 6.71 24.78
C THR A 18 18.62 7.58 26.01
N LEU A 19 17.54 8.18 26.53
CA LEU A 19 17.61 9.01 27.74
C LEU A 19 17.95 8.22 29.01
N ASN A 20 17.57 6.94 29.07
CA ASN A 20 17.78 6.08 30.24
C ASN A 20 18.80 4.97 29.96
N PHE A 21 19.72 5.20 29.02
CA PHE A 21 20.64 4.18 28.51
C PHE A 21 21.49 3.54 29.63
N GLU A 22 22.00 4.34 30.56
CA GLU A 22 22.76 3.84 31.72
C GLU A 22 21.89 3.02 32.65
N LEU A 23 20.65 3.45 32.89
CA LEU A 23 19.67 2.75 33.72
C LEU A 23 19.36 1.37 33.16
N PHE A 24 19.23 1.28 31.83
CA PHE A 24 18.95 0.03 31.13
C PHE A 24 20.16 -0.91 31.03
N ASN A 25 21.37 -0.39 30.83
CA ASN A 25 22.58 -1.23 30.80
C ASN A 25 23.05 -1.68 32.17
N SER A 26 22.74 -0.91 33.20
CA SER A 26 22.95 -1.33 34.57
C SER A 26 21.86 -2.36 34.93
N SER A 27 22.24 -3.48 35.54
CA SER A 27 21.31 -4.44 36.14
C SER A 27 20.67 -3.88 37.42
N VAL A 28 20.29 -2.61 37.39
CA VAL A 28 19.74 -1.87 38.51
C VAL A 28 18.25 -2.14 38.54
N ASN A 29 17.83 -2.50 39.74
CA ASN A 29 16.45 -2.67 40.09
C ASN A 29 15.79 -1.28 40.15
N VAL A 30 14.83 -1.05 39.26
CA VAL A 30 14.11 0.23 39.18
C VAL A 30 12.82 0.10 39.97
N ASP A 31 12.65 0.98 40.95
CA ASP A 31 11.43 1.08 41.73
C ASP A 31 10.46 2.05 41.04
N PHE A 32 9.30 1.53 40.62
CA PHE A 32 8.25 2.31 39.99
C PHE A 32 7.19 2.82 40.98
N GLY A 33 7.39 2.63 42.29
CA GLY A 33 6.44 3.01 43.34
C GLY A 33 5.34 1.97 43.61
N PHE A 34 5.26 0.91 42.80
CA PHE A 34 4.36 -0.25 42.98
C PHE A 34 5.13 -1.58 43.01
N GLY A 35 6.46 -1.53 42.99
CA GLY A 35 7.31 -2.70 42.93
C GLY A 35 8.65 -2.39 42.28
N VAL A 36 9.60 -3.26 42.62
CA VAL A 36 10.97 -3.20 42.12
C VAL A 36 11.09 -4.17 40.96
N PHE A 37 11.40 -3.65 39.77
CA PHE A 37 11.52 -4.45 38.56
C PHE A 37 12.95 -4.38 38.03
N SER A 38 13.47 -5.52 37.58
CA SER A 38 14.74 -5.54 36.86
C SER A 38 14.56 -4.92 35.47
N THR A 39 15.55 -4.16 35.03
CA THR A 39 15.59 -3.50 33.71
C THR A 39 15.79 -4.49 32.55
N MET A 40 16.42 -5.64 32.82
CA MET A 40 16.80 -6.61 31.77
C MET A 40 15.60 -7.25 31.05
N PRO A 41 14.54 -7.72 31.74
CA PRO A 41 13.32 -8.22 31.08
C PRO A 41 12.60 -7.17 30.23
N LEU A 42 12.63 -5.89 30.61
CA LEU A 42 11.99 -4.80 29.86
C LEU A 42 12.67 -4.58 28.51
N ILE A 43 14.00 -4.61 28.48
CA ILE A 43 14.79 -4.44 27.24
C ILE A 43 14.51 -5.59 26.27
N LEU A 44 14.43 -6.83 26.78
CA LEU A 44 14.08 -8.01 25.99
C LEU A 44 12.69 -7.87 25.34
N ILE A 45 11.69 -7.44 26.11
CA ILE A 45 10.33 -7.21 25.60
C ILE A 45 10.33 -6.10 24.55
N GLN A 46 11.10 -5.02 24.76
CA GLN A 46 11.21 -3.93 23.78
C GLN A 46 11.87 -4.37 22.47
N LEU A 47 12.94 -5.17 22.53
CA LEU A 47 13.59 -5.74 21.35
C LEU A 47 12.63 -6.64 20.56
N ILE A 48 11.92 -7.53 21.26
CA ILE A 48 10.91 -8.40 20.63
C ILE A 48 9.80 -7.55 19.99
N GLY A 49 9.30 -6.54 20.71
CA GLY A 49 8.31 -5.60 20.19
C GLY A 49 8.78 -4.87 18.93
N LEU A 50 10.05 -4.45 18.88
CA LEU A 50 10.63 -3.77 17.73
C LEU A 50 10.70 -4.70 16.50
N VAL A 51 11.07 -5.97 16.69
CA VAL A 51 11.05 -6.97 15.62
C VAL A 51 9.64 -7.17 15.06
N PHE A 52 8.63 -7.28 15.92
CA PHE A 52 7.24 -7.40 15.47
C PHE A 52 6.76 -6.15 14.72
N ILE A 53 7.09 -4.96 15.21
CA ILE A 53 6.73 -3.70 14.53
C ILE A 53 7.35 -3.64 13.13
N LEU A 54 8.64 -3.97 13.00
CA LEU A 54 9.31 -3.99 11.70
C LEU A 54 8.67 -5.00 10.74
N LEU A 55 8.36 -6.21 11.21
CA LEU A 55 7.65 -7.23 10.43
C LEU A 55 6.29 -6.71 9.93
N PHE A 56 5.51 -6.09 10.82
CA PHE A 56 4.22 -5.51 10.44
C PHE A 56 4.35 -4.43 9.38
N VAL A 57 5.34 -3.53 9.51
CA VAL A 57 5.61 -2.48 8.53
C VAL A 57 5.98 -3.06 7.16
N PHE A 58 6.83 -4.09 7.12
CA PHE A 58 7.21 -4.77 5.88
C PHE A 58 6.01 -5.46 5.21
N ILE A 59 5.17 -6.15 5.98
CA ILE A 59 3.98 -6.82 5.47
C ILE A 59 3.00 -5.78 4.88
N ASP A 60 2.75 -4.68 5.57
CA ASP A 60 1.84 -3.63 5.10
C ASP A 60 2.38 -2.97 3.81
N LYS A 61 3.69 -2.68 3.74
CA LYS A 61 4.30 -2.14 2.51
C LYS A 61 4.14 -3.09 1.32
N ASN A 62 4.40 -4.38 1.53
CA ASN A 62 4.25 -5.38 0.47
C ASN A 62 2.79 -5.51 0.00
N LYS A 63 1.83 -5.44 0.93
CA LYS A 63 0.40 -5.47 0.58
C LYS A 63 0.00 -4.23 -0.23
N ALA A 64 0.46 -3.05 0.18
CA ALA A 64 0.22 -1.81 -0.55
C ALA A 64 0.78 -1.88 -1.98
N LEU A 65 2.02 -2.34 -2.14
CA LEU A 65 2.65 -2.49 -3.46
C LEU A 65 1.85 -3.43 -4.38
N LYS A 66 1.42 -4.58 -3.87
CA LYS A 66 0.58 -5.52 -4.64
C LYS A 66 -0.73 -4.89 -5.08
N ASN A 67 -1.38 -4.13 -4.20
CA ASN A 67 -2.63 -3.44 -4.54
C ASN A 67 -2.40 -2.36 -5.60
N THR A 68 -1.34 -1.56 -5.49
CA THR A 68 -1.02 -0.54 -6.50
C THR A 68 -0.80 -1.16 -7.87
N LEU A 69 -0.02 -2.26 -7.96
CA LEU A 69 0.21 -2.98 -9.22
C LEU A 69 -1.08 -3.59 -9.80
N LEU A 70 -2.00 -4.03 -8.95
CA LEU A 70 -3.30 -4.53 -9.41
C LEU A 70 -4.17 -3.41 -9.97
N VAL A 71 -4.20 -2.26 -9.30
CA VAL A 71 -4.93 -1.07 -9.77
C VAL A 71 -4.40 -0.62 -11.12
N GLU A 72 -3.07 -0.51 -11.26
CA GLU A 72 -2.42 -0.10 -12.51
C GLU A 72 -2.75 -1.06 -13.67
N ARG A 73 -2.71 -2.38 -13.45
CA ARG A 73 -3.12 -3.36 -14.47
C ARG A 73 -4.60 -3.24 -14.85
N LEU A 74 -5.47 -2.94 -13.88
CA LEU A 74 -6.90 -2.76 -14.13
C LEU A 74 -7.15 -1.48 -14.93
N GLU A 75 -6.44 -0.40 -14.63
CA GLU A 75 -6.50 0.86 -15.41
C GLU A 75 -6.02 0.65 -16.84
N ASP A 76 -4.91 -0.06 -17.05
CA ASP A 76 -4.40 -0.38 -18.39
C ASP A 76 -5.39 -1.24 -19.18
N ARG A 77 -5.99 -2.26 -18.56
CA ARG A 77 -7.05 -3.05 -19.19
C ARG A 77 -8.25 -2.19 -19.57
N ASN A 78 -8.67 -1.29 -18.69
CA ASN A 78 -9.79 -0.41 -18.97
C ASN A 78 -9.49 0.52 -20.15
N LYS A 79 -8.27 1.05 -20.23
CA LYS A 79 -7.81 1.88 -21.35
C LYS A 79 -7.79 1.12 -22.67
N ILE A 80 -7.38 -0.15 -22.67
CA ILE A 80 -7.42 -1.01 -23.86
C ILE A 80 -8.88 -1.24 -24.29
N LEU A 81 -9.76 -1.61 -23.35
CA LEU A 81 -11.18 -1.84 -23.64
C LEU A 81 -11.87 -0.58 -24.20
N LEU A 82 -11.54 0.60 -23.68
CA LEU A 82 -12.04 1.88 -24.21
C LEU A 82 -11.58 2.13 -25.65
N LYS A 83 -10.31 1.85 -25.95
CA LYS A 83 -9.80 1.95 -27.33
C LYS A 83 -10.47 0.94 -28.26
N ASP A 84 -10.70 -0.28 -27.80
CA ASP A 84 -11.40 -1.31 -28.60
C ASP A 84 -12.85 -0.91 -28.89
N LEU A 85 -13.54 -0.31 -27.91
CA LEU A 85 -14.87 0.25 -28.11
C LEU A 85 -14.87 1.38 -29.14
N GLU A 86 -13.90 2.29 -29.07
CA GLU A 86 -13.75 3.38 -30.04
C GLU A 86 -13.50 2.86 -31.46
N ILE A 87 -12.63 1.86 -31.61
CA ILE A 87 -12.39 1.19 -32.90
C ILE A 87 -13.67 0.52 -33.42
N ASN A 88 -14.42 -0.17 -32.56
CA ASN A 88 -15.67 -0.83 -32.97
C ASN A 88 -16.74 0.18 -33.38
N GLN A 89 -16.85 1.32 -32.68
CA GLN A 89 -17.75 2.41 -33.06
C GLN A 89 -17.36 3.02 -34.42
N LEU A 90 -16.07 3.24 -34.65
CA LEU A 90 -15.55 3.74 -35.94
C LEU A 90 -15.81 2.75 -37.07
N LYS A 91 -15.62 1.44 -36.84
CA LYS A 91 -15.94 0.39 -37.82
C LYS A 91 -17.44 0.37 -38.15
N LEU A 92 -18.30 0.42 -37.14
CA LEU A 92 -19.76 0.50 -37.33
C LEU A 92 -20.15 1.73 -38.15
N LYS A 93 -19.58 2.89 -37.84
CA LYS A 93 -19.81 4.13 -38.60
C LYS A 93 -19.35 4.02 -40.06
N ASN A 94 -18.20 3.40 -40.31
CA ASN A 94 -17.68 3.21 -41.67
C ASN A 94 -18.53 2.22 -42.48
N ILE A 95 -19.05 1.15 -41.86
CA ILE A 95 -19.97 0.22 -42.51
C ILE A 95 -21.27 0.92 -42.89
N LEU A 96 -21.84 1.70 -41.98
CA LEU A 96 -23.06 2.49 -42.23
C LEU A 96 -22.86 3.54 -43.35
N LEU A 97 -21.68 4.16 -43.44
CA LEU A 97 -21.34 5.08 -44.53
C LEU A 97 -21.16 4.36 -45.86
N ALA A 98 -20.61 3.13 -45.87
CA ALA A 98 -20.44 2.34 -47.08
C ALA A 98 -21.81 1.88 -47.64
N GLU A 99 -22.76 1.51 -46.78
CA GLU A 99 -24.13 1.15 -47.20
C GLU A 99 -24.90 2.33 -47.81
N GLN A 100 -24.66 3.57 -47.37
CA GLN A 100 -25.28 4.76 -47.95
C GLN A 100 -24.75 5.13 -49.35
N THR A 101 -23.54 4.69 -49.71
CA THR A 101 -22.96 4.97 -51.04
C THR A 101 -23.43 4.04 -52.16
N VAL A 102 -24.14 2.96 -51.84
CA VAL A 102 -24.71 2.03 -52.84
C VAL A 102 -26.14 2.45 -53.15
N ILE A 103 -26.32 3.59 -53.81
CA ILE A 103 -27.59 3.91 -54.47
C ILE A 103 -27.60 3.10 -55.78
N PRO A 104 -28.57 2.19 -56.00
CA PRO A 104 -28.65 1.43 -57.23
C PRO A 104 -28.91 2.39 -58.40
N ALA A 105 -28.07 2.30 -59.43
CA ALA A 105 -28.27 3.06 -60.66
C ALA A 105 -29.65 2.73 -61.24
N GLU A 106 -30.50 3.75 -61.40
CA GLU A 106 -31.78 3.63 -62.11
C GLU A 106 -31.52 3.20 -63.57
N PRO A 107 -32.30 2.25 -64.11
CA PRO A 107 -32.18 1.87 -65.52
C PRO A 107 -32.64 3.04 -66.39
N ILE A 108 -31.73 3.52 -67.23
CA ILE A 108 -31.99 4.53 -68.27
C ILE A 108 -32.94 3.89 -69.30
N ASN A 109 -34.18 4.37 -69.37
CA ASN A 109 -35.12 4.14 -70.46
C ASN A 109 -34.88 5.14 -71.60
#